data_AF-A0AAW2T3Z2-F1
#
_entry.id   AF-A0AAW2T3Z2-F1
#
_cell.length_a   1.000
_cell.length_b   1.000
_cell.length_c   1.000
_cell.angle_alpha   90.00
_cell.angle_beta   90.00
_cell.angle_gamma   90.00
#
_symmetry.space_group_name_H-M   'P 1'
#
loop_
_entity.id
_entity.type
_entity.pdbx_description
1 polymer ?
#
loop_
_entity_poly.entity_id
_entity_poly.type
_entity_poly.pdbx_seq_one_letter_code
_entity_poly.pdbx_strand_id
1 'polypeptide(L)'
;MSVGGGGGVVVVVFVGLLVIHQSNAEKGRCDVFEGSWMVSESSSYPLYNSTSCPFIQKEFNCQKNGRPDHLYLNYTWQPQPPCNLSRFDGGELLRRCKGKSIMFVGDSLSRNQWQSFICMIYASVPGANYYIDTASGEVSTFTFTDFGVKVMLDHTVYLVDVVREAEGRILKLDSIQGCKRWKGIDVLIFNTWHWWNRRGATQPWDYIEVGGKLYKDMDRVVAFEKALTTWAKWVDTNVDPANTKVFFQGISPSHYNGSMWNEPRAKSCVGQREPVAGSTYPGGLPPALGVLKKVLSRMKKHVELLDITNLSLLRKDGHPSVYGLGGMDCSHWCLPGVPDTWNLILYNLIL
;
A
#
# COMPACT_ATOMS: atom_id res chain seq x y z
N MET A 1 -37.61 52.13 -55.14
CA MET A 1 -37.35 52.11 -53.68
C MET A 1 -38.50 51.40 -52.98
N SER A 2 -38.30 50.14 -52.62
CA SER A 2 -38.64 49.56 -51.31
C SER A 2 -38.41 48.06 -51.41
N VAL A 3 -37.56 47.56 -50.52
CA VAL A 3 -37.02 46.21 -50.45
C VAL A 3 -37.88 45.43 -49.46
N GLY A 4 -38.39 44.26 -49.86
CA GLY A 4 -39.13 43.35 -48.98
C GLY A 4 -38.48 41.97 -48.97
N GLY A 5 -37.35 41.84 -48.27
CA GLY A 5 -36.69 40.56 -48.04
C GLY A 5 -37.38 39.81 -46.90
N GLY A 6 -38.05 38.71 -47.22
CA GLY A 6 -38.60 37.78 -46.22
C GLY A 6 -37.48 36.96 -45.59
N GLY A 7 -37.05 37.35 -44.39
CA GLY A 7 -36.13 36.56 -43.57
C GLY A 7 -36.88 35.40 -42.92
N GLY A 8 -36.63 34.17 -43.38
CA GLY A 8 -37.06 32.96 -42.69
C GLY A 8 -36.22 32.75 -41.42
N VAL A 9 -36.89 32.66 -40.27
CA VAL A 9 -36.26 32.29 -39.00
C VAL A 9 -36.03 30.78 -39.00
N VAL A 10 -34.77 30.35 -39.08
CA VAL A 10 -34.39 28.95 -38.85
C VAL A 10 -34.31 28.74 -37.34
N VAL A 11 -35.27 28.00 -36.78
CA VAL A 11 -35.24 27.54 -35.39
C VAL A 11 -34.29 26.34 -35.33
N VAL A 12 -33.07 26.56 -34.84
CA VAL A 12 -32.14 25.46 -34.52
C VAL A 12 -32.54 24.87 -33.18
N VAL A 13 -33.23 23.74 -33.21
CA VAL A 13 -33.50 22.95 -32.00
C VAL A 13 -32.23 22.20 -31.63
N PHE A 14 -31.52 22.68 -30.61
CA PHE A 14 -30.46 21.90 -29.97
C PHE A 14 -31.11 20.75 -29.19
N VAL A 15 -31.16 19.56 -29.80
CA VAL A 15 -31.40 18.32 -29.07
C VAL A 15 -30.13 18.00 -28.29
N GLY A 16 -30.04 18.53 -27.08
CA GLY A 16 -29.04 18.09 -26.12
C GLY A 16 -29.31 16.63 -25.78
N LEU A 17 -28.52 15.73 -26.34
CA LEU A 17 -28.42 14.35 -25.87
C LEU A 17 -27.83 14.40 -24.45
N LEU A 18 -28.73 14.45 -23.47
CA LEU A 18 -28.44 14.13 -22.08
C LEU A 18 -28.01 12.66 -22.05
N VAL A 19 -26.71 12.42 -22.19
CA VAL A 19 -26.10 11.15 -21.81
C VAL A 19 -26.21 11.11 -20.28
N ILE A 20 -27.33 10.57 -19.80
CA ILE A 20 -27.47 10.14 -18.42
C ILE A 20 -26.49 8.98 -18.28
N HIS A 21 -25.28 9.26 -17.82
CA HIS A 21 -24.48 8.24 -17.15
C HIS A 21 -25.33 7.78 -15.97
N GLN A 22 -26.04 6.67 -16.14
CA GLN A 22 -26.47 5.86 -15.02
C GLN A 22 -25.19 5.36 -14.35
N SER A 23 -24.64 6.17 -13.44
CA SER A 23 -23.85 5.61 -12.37
C SER A 23 -24.79 4.68 -11.63
N ASN A 24 -24.56 3.38 -11.79
CA ASN A 24 -25.17 2.40 -10.94
C ASN A 24 -24.51 2.57 -9.57
N ALA A 25 -24.93 3.60 -8.83
CA ALA A 25 -24.52 3.83 -7.46
C ALA A 25 -25.12 2.71 -6.64
N GLU A 26 -24.32 1.68 -6.36
CA GLU A 26 -24.65 0.72 -5.30
C GLU A 26 -24.91 1.50 -4.02
N LYS A 27 -26.18 1.61 -3.63
CA LYS A 27 -26.59 2.07 -2.32
C LYS A 27 -25.95 1.15 -1.27
N GLY A 28 -24.97 1.65 -0.51
CA GLY A 28 -24.75 1.22 0.87
C GLY A 28 -23.44 0.49 1.23
N ARG A 29 -22.43 0.41 0.36
CA ARG A 29 -21.07 0.01 0.81
C ARG A 29 -20.35 1.23 1.35
N CYS A 30 -19.90 1.17 2.61
CA CYS A 30 -19.07 2.24 3.15
C CYS A 30 -17.67 2.13 2.53
N ASP A 31 -17.17 3.23 1.99
CA ASP A 31 -15.81 3.31 1.46
C ASP A 31 -14.86 3.63 2.61
N VAL A 32 -14.17 2.61 3.10
CA VAL A 32 -13.25 2.73 4.23
C VAL A 32 -11.98 3.52 3.89
N PHE A 33 -11.75 3.83 2.61
CA PHE A 33 -10.55 4.49 2.10
C PHE A 33 -10.75 5.99 1.83
N GLU A 34 -11.98 6.49 1.88
CA GLU A 34 -12.33 7.91 1.73
C GLU A 34 -12.70 8.51 3.08
N GLY A 35 -12.11 9.66 3.42
CA GLY A 35 -12.21 10.21 4.77
C GLY A 35 -11.14 11.25 5.10
N SER A 36 -10.89 11.45 6.39
CA SER A 36 -9.87 12.38 6.88
C SER A 36 -9.20 11.87 8.15
N TRP A 37 -8.01 12.38 8.45
CA TRP A 37 -7.34 12.12 9.72
C TRP A 37 -7.85 13.04 10.82
N MET A 38 -8.19 12.44 11.95
CA MET A 38 -8.65 13.12 13.14
C MET A 38 -7.71 12.79 14.30
N VAL A 39 -7.53 13.72 15.23
CA VAL A 39 -6.88 13.41 16.50
C VAL A 39 -7.76 12.40 17.24
N SER A 40 -7.14 11.32 17.71
CA SER A 40 -7.83 10.26 18.43
C SER A 40 -8.31 10.79 19.78
N GLU A 41 -9.60 10.59 20.07
CA GLU A 41 -10.16 10.84 21.40
C GLU A 41 -9.92 9.65 22.36
N SER A 42 -9.42 8.53 21.83
CA SER A 42 -9.19 7.31 22.63
C SER A 42 -7.82 7.34 23.30
N SER A 43 -7.81 7.06 24.61
CA SER A 43 -6.57 6.79 25.36
C SER A 43 -5.86 5.50 24.92
N SER A 44 -6.48 4.70 24.06
CA SER A 44 -5.91 3.47 23.50
C SER A 44 -5.03 3.68 22.26
N TYR A 45 -4.81 4.93 21.84
CA TYR A 45 -3.88 5.26 20.74
C TYR A 45 -2.55 5.79 21.28
N PRO A 46 -1.40 5.41 20.67
CA PRO A 46 -1.28 4.43 19.58
C PRO A 46 -1.68 3.01 20.02
N LEU A 47 -2.03 2.14 19.06
CA LEU A 47 -2.54 0.78 19.34
C LEU A 47 -1.57 -0.10 20.15
N TYR A 48 -0.29 0.25 20.17
CA TYR A 48 0.74 -0.34 21.02
C TYR A 48 1.84 0.68 21.27
N ASN A 49 2.68 0.45 22.29
CA ASN A 49 3.88 1.25 22.50
C ASN A 49 5.05 0.66 21.68
N SER A 50 5.84 1.49 21.00
CA SER A 50 7.03 1.01 20.26
C SER A 50 8.02 0.29 21.17
N THR A 51 8.09 0.66 22.45
CA THR A 51 8.97 0.03 23.44
C THR A 51 8.51 -1.37 23.84
N SER A 52 7.21 -1.69 23.70
CA SER A 52 6.68 -3.01 24.04
C SER A 52 6.83 -4.04 22.92
N CYS A 53 7.05 -3.60 21.66
CA CYS A 53 7.25 -4.53 20.54
C CYS A 53 8.74 -4.67 20.19
N PRO A 54 9.39 -5.81 20.49
CA PRO A 54 10.83 -5.98 20.24
C PRO A 54 11.17 -6.21 18.76
N PHE A 55 10.18 -6.39 17.89
CA PHE A 55 10.37 -6.77 16.48
C PHE A 55 10.53 -5.57 15.54
N ILE A 56 10.31 -4.34 16.02
CA ILE A 56 10.42 -3.13 15.20
C ILE A 56 11.91 -2.89 14.88
N GLN A 57 12.25 -2.97 13.61
CA GLN A 57 13.59 -2.68 13.12
C GLN A 57 13.96 -1.21 13.28
N LYS A 58 15.27 -0.95 13.31
CA LYS A 58 15.81 0.39 13.60
C LYS A 58 15.30 1.43 12.62
N GLU A 59 15.16 1.13 11.33
CA GLU A 59 14.65 2.08 10.33
C GLU A 59 13.24 2.61 10.62
N PHE A 60 12.40 1.87 11.35
CA PHE A 60 11.01 2.25 11.62
C PHE A 60 10.77 2.69 13.08
N ASN A 61 11.74 2.45 13.98
CA ASN A 61 11.58 2.72 15.42
C ASN A 61 11.95 4.17 15.79
N CYS A 62 11.14 5.12 15.33
CA CYS A 62 11.41 6.55 15.46
C CYS A 62 11.58 7.02 16.91
N GLN A 63 10.75 6.50 17.83
CA GLN A 63 10.81 6.85 19.25
C GLN A 63 12.12 6.36 19.89
N LYS A 64 12.50 5.10 19.63
CA LYS A 64 13.79 4.56 20.10
C LYS A 64 14.99 5.29 19.50
N ASN A 65 14.83 5.83 18.30
CA ASN A 65 15.84 6.66 17.62
C ASN A 65 15.82 8.14 18.05
N GLY A 66 15.01 8.50 19.06
CA GLY A 66 15.04 9.83 19.66
C GLY A 66 14.12 10.87 19.02
N ARG A 67 13.13 10.48 18.22
CA ARG A 67 12.10 11.41 17.73
C ARG A 67 11.33 12.03 18.92
N PRO A 68 11.36 13.36 19.11
CA PRO A 68 10.86 13.99 20.33
C PRO A 68 9.35 14.30 20.32
N ASP A 69 8.77 14.52 19.14
CA ASP A 69 7.33 14.76 19.01
C ASP A 69 6.56 13.44 19.04
N HIS A 70 5.34 13.48 19.59
CA HIS A 70 4.47 12.30 19.74
C HIS A 70 3.12 12.47 19.05
N LEU A 71 2.82 13.65 18.50
CA LEU A 71 1.50 13.98 17.94
C LEU A 71 1.12 13.04 16.78
N TYR A 72 2.08 12.64 15.95
CA TYR A 72 1.88 11.71 14.83
C TYR A 72 1.34 10.33 15.25
N LEU A 73 1.51 9.94 16.52
CA LEU A 73 1.02 8.68 17.09
C LEU A 73 -0.49 8.68 17.37
N ASN A 74 -1.07 9.87 17.47
CA ASN A 74 -2.42 10.06 18.01
C ASN A 74 -3.44 10.40 16.93
N TYR A 75 -3.19 10.01 15.67
CA TYR A 75 -4.14 10.22 14.58
C TYR A 75 -4.86 8.92 14.19
N THR A 76 -6.17 9.02 14.01
CA THR A 76 -7.05 7.97 13.51
C THR A 76 -7.66 8.36 12.18
N TRP A 77 -7.79 7.39 11.28
CA TRP A 77 -8.52 7.58 10.04
C TRP A 77 -10.03 7.47 10.29
N GLN A 78 -10.77 8.48 9.87
CA GLN A 78 -12.23 8.52 9.99
C GLN A 78 -12.84 8.47 8.58
N PRO A 79 -13.42 7.32 8.16
CA PRO A 79 -14.12 7.23 6.89
C PRO A 79 -15.30 8.21 6.80
N GLN A 80 -15.58 8.70 5.61
CA GLN A 80 -16.67 9.62 5.30
C GLN A 80 -17.45 9.14 4.06
N PRO A 81 -18.73 8.75 4.19
CA PRO A 81 -19.52 8.69 5.42
C PRO A 81 -18.96 7.67 6.44
N PRO A 82 -19.23 7.83 7.75
CA PRO A 82 -18.72 6.95 8.79
C PRO A 82 -18.99 5.47 8.53
N CYS A 83 -17.93 4.67 8.60
CA CYS A 83 -17.96 3.23 8.55
C CYS A 83 -18.02 2.63 9.96
N ASN A 84 -18.78 1.55 10.13
CA ASN A 84 -18.74 0.75 11.35
C ASN A 84 -17.57 -0.24 11.31
N LEU A 85 -16.35 0.26 11.50
CA LEU A 85 -15.14 -0.58 11.58
C LEU A 85 -14.98 -1.14 13.00
N SER A 86 -14.71 -2.44 13.07
CA SER A 86 -14.34 -3.09 14.33
C SER A 86 -12.97 -2.58 14.79
N ARG A 87 -12.83 -2.40 16.10
CA ARG A 87 -11.52 -2.19 16.72
C ARG A 87 -10.64 -3.42 16.47
N PHE A 88 -9.33 -3.19 16.38
CA PHE A 88 -8.39 -4.29 16.23
C PHE A 88 -8.39 -5.18 17.47
N ASP A 89 -8.58 -6.47 17.27
CA ASP A 89 -8.46 -7.51 18.28
C ASP A 89 -7.61 -8.66 17.71
N GLY A 90 -6.38 -8.76 18.19
CA GLY A 90 -5.44 -9.80 17.78
C GLY A 90 -5.89 -11.20 18.18
N GLY A 91 -6.62 -11.35 19.29
CA GLY A 91 -7.14 -12.63 19.73
C GLY A 91 -8.26 -13.14 18.82
N GLU A 92 -9.16 -12.25 18.39
CA GLU A 92 -10.18 -12.56 17.37
C GLU A 92 -9.53 -12.93 16.03
N LEU A 93 -8.55 -12.13 15.57
CA LEU A 93 -7.82 -12.42 14.34
C LEU A 93 -7.16 -13.81 14.39
N LEU A 94 -6.43 -14.13 15.46
CA LEU A 94 -5.75 -15.41 15.60
C LEU A 94 -6.74 -16.58 15.69
N ARG A 95 -7.90 -16.41 16.32
CA ARG A 95 -8.96 -17.43 16.35
C ARG A 95 -9.58 -17.67 14.97
N ARG A 96 -9.89 -16.61 14.22
CA ARG A 96 -10.45 -16.72 12.85
C ARG A 96 -9.46 -17.28 11.85
N CYS A 97 -8.17 -17.00 12.05
CA CYS A 97 -7.08 -17.47 11.21
C CYS A 97 -6.40 -18.74 11.75
N LYS A 98 -7.03 -19.47 12.68
CA LYS A 98 -6.44 -20.67 13.29
C LYS A 98 -5.98 -21.66 12.21
N GLY A 99 -4.71 -22.04 12.25
CA GLY A 99 -4.07 -22.94 11.28
C GLY A 99 -3.78 -22.34 9.90
N LYS A 100 -4.05 -21.04 9.69
CA LYS A 100 -3.88 -20.35 8.40
C LYS A 100 -2.57 -19.59 8.30
N SER A 101 -2.26 -19.18 7.07
CA SER A 101 -1.10 -18.41 6.68
C SER A 101 -1.49 -17.07 6.05
N ILE A 102 -0.84 -16.00 6.51
CA ILE A 102 -0.97 -14.63 6.02
C ILE A 102 0.41 -14.22 5.54
N MET A 103 0.58 -13.88 4.26
CA MET A 103 1.88 -13.54 3.68
C MET A 103 1.85 -12.15 3.05
N PHE A 104 2.77 -11.30 3.50
CA PHE A 104 3.10 -10.03 2.88
C PHE A 104 4.18 -10.28 1.83
N VAL A 105 3.95 -9.83 0.60
CA VAL A 105 4.82 -10.09 -0.55
C VAL A 105 5.15 -8.77 -1.23
N GLY A 106 6.41 -8.34 -1.19
CA GLY A 106 6.74 -7.07 -1.82
C GLY A 106 8.06 -6.44 -1.39
N ASP A 107 8.09 -5.11 -1.48
CA ASP A 107 9.25 -4.30 -1.16
C ASP A 107 9.36 -3.96 0.35
N SER A 108 10.22 -3.00 0.69
CA SER A 108 10.47 -2.58 2.06
C SER A 108 9.23 -2.03 2.78
N LEU A 109 8.19 -1.60 2.04
CA LEU A 109 6.93 -1.16 2.63
C LEU A 109 6.02 -2.33 3.02
N SER A 110 6.09 -3.48 2.33
CA SER A 110 5.50 -4.72 2.84
C SER A 110 6.14 -5.14 4.16
N ARG A 111 7.47 -5.01 4.28
CA ARG A 111 8.18 -5.27 5.55
C ARG A 111 7.74 -4.30 6.65
N ASN A 112 7.54 -3.03 6.30
CA ASN A 112 7.06 -2.00 7.23
C ASN A 112 5.63 -2.33 7.73
N GLN A 113 4.73 -2.73 6.84
CA GLN A 113 3.36 -3.14 7.20
C GLN A 113 3.35 -4.47 7.98
N TRP A 114 4.17 -5.45 7.60
CA TRP A 114 4.31 -6.74 8.29
C TRP A 114 4.78 -6.55 9.75
N GLN A 115 5.78 -5.69 9.99
CA GLN A 115 6.24 -5.38 11.36
C GLN A 115 5.16 -4.70 12.20
N SER A 116 4.39 -3.78 11.61
CA SER A 116 3.21 -3.21 12.28
C SER A 116 2.21 -4.31 12.66
N PHE A 117 1.90 -5.21 11.72
CA PHE A 117 0.89 -6.25 11.91
C PHE A 117 1.27 -7.20 13.05
N ILE A 118 2.52 -7.69 13.09
CA ILE A 118 2.99 -8.55 14.18
C ILE A 118 2.99 -7.81 15.52
N CYS A 119 3.35 -6.53 15.56
CA CYS A 119 3.35 -5.73 16.80
C CYS A 119 1.92 -5.51 17.32
N MET A 120 0.97 -5.24 16.43
CA MET A 120 -0.45 -5.11 16.79
C MET A 120 -0.99 -6.41 17.41
N ILE A 121 -0.70 -7.56 16.80
CA ILE A 121 -1.13 -8.87 17.34
C ILE A 121 -0.43 -9.14 18.69
N TYR A 122 0.89 -8.95 18.75
CA TYR A 122 1.68 -9.20 19.95
C TYR A 122 1.22 -8.36 21.14
N ALA A 123 0.91 -7.08 20.92
CA ALA A 123 0.39 -6.20 21.96
C ALA A 123 -1.05 -6.55 22.37
N SER A 124 -1.88 -7.00 21.42
CA SER A 124 -3.26 -7.38 21.68
C SER A 124 -3.42 -8.74 22.36
N VAL A 125 -2.41 -9.61 22.30
CA VAL A 125 -2.42 -10.94 22.95
C VAL A 125 -1.16 -11.14 23.79
N PRO A 126 -1.02 -10.41 24.93
CA PRO A 126 0.14 -10.53 25.80
C PRO A 126 0.33 -11.97 26.28
N GLY A 127 1.55 -12.49 26.13
CA GLY A 127 1.91 -13.84 26.58
C GLY A 127 1.60 -14.97 25.59
N ALA A 128 1.12 -14.67 24.38
CA ALA A 128 0.99 -15.69 23.33
C ALA A 128 2.36 -16.31 22.99
N ASN A 129 2.41 -17.64 22.84
CA ASN A 129 3.62 -18.34 22.44
C ASN A 129 3.88 -18.15 20.95
N TYR A 130 5.10 -17.75 20.60
CA TYR A 130 5.48 -17.56 19.22
C TYR A 130 6.88 -18.11 18.90
N TYR A 131 7.11 -18.36 17.61
CA TYR A 131 8.41 -18.72 17.06
C TYR A 131 8.66 -17.94 15.77
N ILE A 132 9.90 -17.49 15.57
CA ILE A 132 10.31 -16.75 14.37
C ILE A 132 11.33 -17.58 13.60
N ASP A 133 11.00 -17.91 12.36
CA ASP A 133 11.93 -18.54 11.41
C ASP A 133 12.43 -17.51 10.41
N THR A 134 13.74 -17.24 10.45
CA THR A 134 14.46 -16.46 9.45
C THR A 134 15.54 -17.26 8.74
N ALA A 135 15.66 -18.57 9.01
CA ALA A 135 16.80 -19.39 8.61
C ALA A 135 16.83 -19.65 7.09
N SER A 136 15.68 -19.58 6.42
CA SER A 136 15.59 -19.79 4.96
C SER A 136 16.18 -18.65 4.13
N GLY A 137 16.35 -17.45 4.70
CA GLY A 137 16.80 -16.23 4.00
C GLY A 137 15.81 -15.68 2.97
N GLU A 138 14.93 -16.51 2.42
CA GLU A 138 13.94 -16.15 1.40
C GLU A 138 12.63 -15.62 2.00
N VAL A 139 12.16 -16.23 3.09
CA VAL A 139 10.90 -15.87 3.75
C VAL A 139 11.08 -15.80 5.26
N SER A 140 10.67 -14.68 5.85
CA SER A 140 10.59 -14.54 7.32
C SER A 140 9.21 -14.97 7.79
N THR A 141 9.14 -15.91 8.73
CA THR A 141 7.86 -16.45 9.23
C THR A 141 7.73 -16.25 10.73
N PHE A 142 6.70 -15.52 11.15
CA PHE A 142 6.30 -15.37 12.54
C PHE A 142 5.12 -16.30 12.82
N THR A 143 5.29 -17.30 13.69
CA THR A 143 4.24 -18.29 13.99
C THR A 143 3.69 -18.06 15.39
N PHE A 144 2.39 -17.79 15.51
CA PHE A 144 1.67 -17.81 16.78
C PHE A 144 1.26 -19.25 17.08
N THR A 145 2.07 -19.95 17.87
CA THR A 145 2.04 -21.41 18.01
C THR A 145 0.76 -21.93 18.67
N ASP A 146 0.19 -21.20 19.63
CA ASP A 146 -1.08 -21.56 20.28
C ASP A 146 -2.25 -21.64 19.29
N PHE A 147 -2.14 -20.94 18.15
CA PHE A 147 -3.16 -20.86 17.10
C PHE A 147 -2.74 -21.55 15.79
N GLY A 148 -1.47 -21.92 15.65
CA GLY A 148 -0.90 -22.39 14.39
C GLY A 148 -0.97 -21.35 13.26
N VAL A 149 -1.10 -20.05 13.58
CA VAL A 149 -1.19 -18.97 12.59
C VAL A 149 0.21 -18.56 12.16
N LYS A 150 0.46 -18.48 10.85
CA LYS A 150 1.73 -18.01 10.29
C LYS A 150 1.56 -16.62 9.67
N VAL A 151 2.38 -15.67 10.08
CA VAL A 151 2.48 -14.33 9.49
C VAL A 151 3.84 -14.19 8.81
N MET A 152 3.84 -14.18 7.49
CA MET A 152 5.01 -14.38 6.64
C MET A 152 5.35 -13.11 5.86
N LEU A 153 6.63 -12.95 5.53
CA LEU A 153 7.15 -11.90 4.66
C LEU A 153 8.06 -12.51 3.60
N ASP A 154 7.66 -12.40 2.32
CA ASP A 154 8.48 -12.71 1.15
C ASP A 154 8.93 -11.40 0.49
N HIS A 155 10.24 -11.13 0.55
CA HIS A 155 10.79 -9.86 0.08
C HIS A 155 11.11 -9.90 -1.42
N THR A 156 10.07 -9.75 -2.24
CA THR A 156 10.15 -9.68 -3.71
C THR A 156 9.84 -8.26 -4.20
N VAL A 157 10.85 -7.39 -4.17
CA VAL A 157 10.72 -5.93 -4.41
C VAL A 157 9.89 -5.56 -5.64
N TYR A 158 10.07 -6.28 -6.76
CA TYR A 158 9.43 -5.97 -8.04
C TYR A 158 8.31 -6.96 -8.41
N LEU A 159 8.06 -7.96 -7.56
CA LEU A 159 7.27 -9.18 -7.81
C LEU A 159 7.81 -10.07 -8.94
N VAL A 160 8.22 -9.47 -10.06
CA VAL A 160 8.94 -10.10 -11.16
C VAL A 160 10.43 -10.25 -10.87
N ASP A 161 11.09 -11.12 -11.63
CA ASP A 161 12.45 -11.54 -11.33
C ASP A 161 13.50 -10.46 -11.68
N VAL A 162 14.50 -10.35 -10.81
CA VAL A 162 15.78 -9.69 -11.12
C VAL A 162 16.87 -10.75 -11.07
N VAL A 163 17.46 -11.07 -12.21
CA VAL A 163 18.43 -12.15 -12.35
C VAL A 163 19.78 -11.63 -12.82
N ARG A 164 20.85 -12.41 -12.59
CA ARG A 164 22.18 -12.11 -13.10
C ARG A 164 22.50 -13.05 -14.25
N GLU A 165 22.68 -12.49 -15.44
CA GLU A 165 23.03 -13.20 -16.68
C GLU A 165 24.34 -12.63 -17.25
N ALA A 166 24.78 -13.11 -18.43
CA ALA A 166 26.07 -12.72 -19.01
C ALA A 166 26.14 -11.21 -19.32
N GLU A 167 25.02 -10.61 -19.68
CA GLU A 167 24.86 -9.20 -20.02
C GLU A 167 24.85 -8.30 -18.77
N GLY A 168 24.58 -8.85 -17.58
CA GLY A 168 24.52 -8.11 -16.31
C GLY A 168 23.30 -8.49 -15.46
N ARG A 169 22.86 -7.57 -14.59
CA ARG A 169 21.63 -7.73 -13.80
C ARG A 169 20.44 -7.33 -14.67
N ILE A 170 19.45 -8.20 -14.82
CA ILE A 170 18.31 -8.01 -15.72
C ILE A 170 17.01 -8.06 -14.92
N LEU A 171 16.20 -7.00 -15.03
CA LEU A 171 14.81 -7.00 -14.57
C LEU A 171 13.93 -7.62 -15.67
N LYS A 172 13.41 -8.84 -15.44
CA LYS A 172 12.59 -9.59 -16.41
C LYS A 172 11.11 -9.34 -16.15
N LEU A 173 10.47 -8.47 -16.94
CA LEU A 173 9.09 -8.03 -16.67
C LEU A 173 8.02 -9.09 -16.93
N ASP A 174 8.36 -10.19 -17.61
CA ASP A 174 7.49 -11.30 -17.97
C ASP A 174 7.85 -12.62 -17.29
N SER A 175 8.66 -12.58 -16.22
CA SER A 175 9.06 -13.75 -15.44
C SER A 175 8.77 -13.58 -13.94
N ILE A 176 8.22 -14.64 -13.33
CA ILE A 176 8.01 -14.74 -11.87
C ILE A 176 8.38 -16.16 -11.42
N GLN A 177 9.64 -16.39 -11.06
CA GLN A 177 10.12 -17.68 -10.55
C GLN A 177 9.83 -17.86 -9.06
N GLY A 178 9.87 -16.77 -8.27
CA GLY A 178 9.59 -16.78 -6.83
C GLY A 178 8.17 -17.20 -6.45
N CYS A 179 7.26 -17.27 -7.42
CA CYS A 179 5.84 -17.51 -7.18
C CYS A 179 5.47 -18.86 -6.56
N LYS A 180 6.39 -19.84 -6.55
CA LYS A 180 6.15 -21.15 -5.93
C LYS A 180 5.81 -21.01 -4.44
N ARG A 181 6.37 -20.02 -3.75
CA ARG A 181 6.17 -19.77 -2.32
C ARG A 181 4.80 -19.19 -1.97
N TRP A 182 4.12 -18.59 -2.95
CA TRP A 182 2.82 -17.95 -2.74
C TRP A 182 1.65 -18.92 -2.84
N LYS A 183 1.89 -20.13 -3.38
CA LYS A 183 0.85 -21.16 -3.53
C LYS A 183 0.48 -21.74 -2.16
N GLY A 184 -0.81 -21.96 -1.95
CA GLY A 184 -1.33 -22.54 -0.71
C GLY A 184 -1.38 -21.57 0.47
N ILE A 185 -1.10 -20.28 0.26
CA ILE A 185 -1.26 -19.26 1.29
C ILE A 185 -2.73 -18.82 1.37
N ASP A 186 -3.27 -18.69 2.58
CA ASP A 186 -4.69 -18.37 2.81
C ASP A 186 -4.99 -16.87 2.59
N VAL A 187 -4.05 -16.00 2.94
CA VAL A 187 -4.15 -14.55 2.71
C VAL A 187 -2.85 -14.02 2.12
N LEU A 188 -2.90 -13.52 0.89
CA LEU A 188 -1.77 -12.89 0.22
C LEU A 188 -1.96 -11.37 0.19
N ILE A 189 -0.97 -10.60 0.64
CA ILE A 189 -0.94 -9.14 0.59
C ILE A 189 0.25 -8.69 -0.24
N PHE A 190 0.01 -8.35 -1.50
CA PHE A 190 1.05 -7.92 -2.43
C PHE A 190 1.30 -6.42 -2.33
N ASN A 191 2.54 -5.99 -2.51
CA ASN A 191 2.90 -4.60 -2.76
C ASN A 191 4.08 -4.54 -3.72
N THR A 192 4.09 -3.55 -4.60
CA THR A 192 5.32 -3.11 -5.25
C THR A 192 5.12 -1.72 -5.83
N TRP A 193 6.04 -0.80 -5.57
CA TRP A 193 6.16 0.49 -6.29
C TRP A 193 7.39 1.27 -5.85
N HIS A 194 7.73 1.22 -4.57
CA HIS A 194 8.64 2.17 -3.94
C HIS A 194 10.02 2.22 -4.61
N TRP A 195 10.49 1.06 -5.11
CA TRP A 195 11.79 0.94 -5.75
C TRP A 195 11.80 1.13 -7.27
N TRP A 196 10.64 1.26 -7.92
CA TRP A 196 10.56 1.35 -9.39
C TRP A 196 11.19 2.63 -9.93
N ASN A 197 11.10 3.74 -9.20
CA ASN A 197 11.63 5.03 -9.65
C ASN A 197 13.14 5.18 -9.51
N ARG A 198 13.85 4.17 -8.98
CA ARG A 198 15.32 4.23 -8.84
C ARG A 198 16.02 4.33 -10.19
N ARG A 199 17.07 5.15 -10.23
CA ARG A 199 17.93 5.43 -11.38
C ARG A 199 19.38 5.56 -10.94
N GLY A 200 20.29 5.46 -11.91
CA GLY A 200 21.74 5.58 -11.68
C GLY A 200 22.26 4.53 -10.71
N ALA A 201 23.15 4.93 -9.79
CA ALA A 201 23.82 4.02 -8.85
C ALA A 201 22.86 3.22 -7.93
N THR A 202 21.63 3.70 -7.72
CA THR A 202 20.64 3.04 -6.87
C THR A 202 19.77 2.02 -7.61
N GLN A 203 19.91 1.93 -8.94
CA GLN A 203 19.15 1.00 -9.77
C GLN A 203 19.70 -0.43 -9.59
N PRO A 204 18.86 -1.41 -9.21
CA PRO A 204 19.35 -2.76 -8.92
C PRO A 204 19.52 -3.64 -10.17
N TRP A 205 19.17 -3.13 -11.36
CA TRP A 205 19.40 -3.79 -12.65
C TRP A 205 20.18 -2.90 -13.62
N ASP A 206 20.85 -3.54 -14.57
CA ASP A 206 21.62 -2.91 -15.65
C ASP A 206 20.83 -2.85 -16.96
N TYR A 207 19.84 -3.75 -17.11
CA TYR A 207 18.95 -3.89 -18.26
C TYR A 207 17.54 -4.33 -17.84
N ILE A 208 16.57 -4.12 -18.74
CA ILE A 208 15.19 -4.58 -18.61
C ILE A 208 14.88 -5.51 -19.77
N GLU A 209 14.31 -6.68 -19.49
CA GLU A 209 13.90 -7.65 -20.51
C GLU A 209 12.37 -7.78 -20.53
N VAL A 210 11.80 -7.83 -21.73
CA VAL A 210 10.41 -8.22 -21.95
C VAL A 210 10.24 -8.78 -23.36
N GLY A 211 9.54 -9.92 -23.48
CA GLY A 211 9.29 -10.59 -24.74
C GLY A 211 10.58 -11.03 -25.44
N GLY A 212 11.60 -11.45 -24.68
CA GLY A 212 12.91 -11.84 -25.18
C GLY A 212 13.75 -10.70 -25.76
N LYS A 213 13.37 -9.43 -25.54
CA LYS A 213 14.13 -8.26 -25.97
C LYS A 213 14.73 -7.54 -24.78
N LEU A 214 16.02 -7.22 -24.89
CA LEU A 214 16.78 -6.50 -23.87
C LEU A 214 16.76 -4.98 -24.16
N TYR A 215 16.47 -4.19 -23.14
CA TYR A 215 16.42 -2.74 -23.17
C TYR A 215 17.37 -2.15 -22.14
N LYS A 216 18.05 -1.05 -22.49
CA LYS A 216 18.94 -0.38 -21.53
C LYS A 216 18.17 0.33 -20.41
N ASP A 217 17.05 0.94 -20.77
CA ASP A 217 16.12 1.53 -19.82
C ASP A 217 14.69 1.52 -20.38
N MET A 218 13.70 1.78 -19.53
CA MET A 218 12.28 1.88 -19.89
C MET A 218 11.59 2.93 -19.02
N ASP A 219 10.54 3.56 -19.53
CA ASP A 219 9.64 4.34 -18.69
C ASP A 219 9.14 3.48 -17.50
N ARG A 220 9.12 4.03 -16.28
CA ARG A 220 8.82 3.24 -15.07
C ARG A 220 7.37 2.89 -14.92
N VAL A 221 6.48 3.74 -15.41
CA VAL A 221 5.04 3.47 -15.39
C VAL A 221 4.72 2.37 -16.41
N VAL A 222 5.37 2.39 -17.58
CA VAL A 222 5.28 1.32 -18.58
C VAL A 222 5.86 0.00 -18.08
N ALA A 223 7.05 0.02 -17.47
CA ALA A 223 7.67 -1.18 -16.90
C ALA A 223 6.81 -1.78 -15.79
N PHE A 224 6.26 -0.92 -14.91
CA PHE A 224 5.35 -1.29 -13.84
C PHE A 224 4.07 -1.94 -14.37
N GLU A 225 3.43 -1.35 -15.39
CA GLU A 225 2.23 -1.94 -16.02
C GLU A 225 2.52 -3.35 -16.58
N LYS A 226 3.67 -3.54 -17.23
CA LYS A 226 4.07 -4.83 -17.79
C LYS A 226 4.27 -5.88 -16.70
N ALA A 227 5.03 -5.55 -15.66
CA ALA A 227 5.27 -6.47 -14.55
C ALA A 227 3.99 -6.80 -13.77
N LEU A 228 3.16 -5.81 -13.49
CA LEU A 228 1.86 -6.06 -12.85
C LEU A 228 0.94 -6.89 -13.73
N THR A 229 0.98 -6.73 -15.05
CA THR A 229 0.23 -7.61 -15.97
C THR A 229 0.71 -9.05 -15.87
N THR A 230 2.02 -9.29 -15.71
CA THR A 230 2.58 -10.63 -15.49
C THR A 230 2.13 -11.21 -14.14
N TRP A 231 2.18 -10.42 -13.07
CA TRP A 231 1.67 -10.83 -11.76
C TRP A 231 0.17 -11.12 -11.77
N ALA A 232 -0.63 -10.29 -12.44
CA ALA A 232 -2.06 -10.49 -12.59
C ALA A 232 -2.39 -11.81 -13.28
N LYS A 233 -1.67 -12.14 -14.37
CA LYS A 233 -1.78 -13.44 -15.04
C LYS A 233 -1.42 -14.60 -14.11
N TRP A 234 -0.41 -14.42 -13.27
CA TRP A 234 -0.06 -15.44 -12.28
C TRP A 234 -1.19 -15.68 -11.28
N VAL A 235 -1.79 -14.62 -10.73
CA VAL A 235 -2.95 -14.72 -9.82
C VAL A 235 -4.10 -15.43 -10.53
N ASP A 236 -4.49 -14.96 -11.71
CA ASP A 236 -5.56 -15.54 -12.52
C ASP A 236 -5.34 -17.02 -12.83
N THR A 237 -4.09 -17.46 -12.91
CA THR A 237 -3.74 -18.86 -13.19
C THR A 237 -3.69 -19.72 -11.93
N ASN A 238 -3.14 -19.20 -10.82
CA ASN A 238 -2.69 -20.03 -9.70
C ASN A 238 -3.51 -19.91 -8.41
N VAL A 239 -4.24 -18.82 -8.21
CA VAL A 239 -4.98 -18.56 -6.96
C VAL A 239 -6.36 -19.19 -7.02
N ASP A 240 -6.79 -19.94 -6.02
CA ASP A 240 -8.18 -20.34 -5.89
C ASP A 240 -8.92 -19.37 -4.94
N PRO A 241 -9.85 -18.53 -5.43
CA PRO A 241 -10.52 -17.53 -4.58
C PRO A 241 -11.42 -18.16 -3.51
N ALA A 242 -11.75 -19.46 -3.60
CA ALA A 242 -12.46 -20.17 -2.54
C ALA A 242 -11.58 -20.41 -1.30
N ASN A 243 -10.26 -20.49 -1.49
CA ASN A 243 -9.30 -20.85 -0.46
C ASN A 243 -8.35 -19.70 -0.08
N THR A 244 -8.09 -18.77 -1.00
CA THR A 244 -7.12 -17.70 -0.83
C THR A 244 -7.76 -16.33 -1.04
N LYS A 245 -7.68 -15.46 -0.02
CA LYS A 245 -7.96 -14.03 -0.17
C LYS A 245 -6.71 -13.33 -0.69
N VAL A 246 -6.87 -12.49 -1.72
CA VAL A 246 -5.75 -11.71 -2.29
C VAL A 246 -6.03 -10.23 -2.13
N PHE A 247 -5.06 -9.54 -1.55
CA PHE A 247 -5.02 -8.10 -1.41
C PHE A 247 -3.85 -7.53 -2.20
N PHE A 248 -4.03 -6.33 -2.72
CA PHE A 248 -2.91 -5.51 -3.18
C PHE A 248 -2.88 -4.23 -2.34
N GLN A 249 -1.78 -4.01 -1.62
CA GLN A 249 -1.53 -2.77 -0.90
C GLN A 249 -1.35 -1.64 -1.91
N GLY A 250 -2.17 -0.59 -1.78
CA GLY A 250 -2.08 0.61 -2.58
C GLY A 250 -0.71 1.30 -2.52
N ILE A 251 -0.55 2.32 -3.34
CA ILE A 251 0.74 2.99 -3.52
C ILE A 251 1.05 3.80 -2.27
N SER A 252 1.99 3.33 -1.45
CA SER A 252 2.50 4.13 -0.34
C SER A 252 3.34 5.30 -0.87
N PRO A 253 3.00 6.54 -0.50
CA PRO A 253 3.66 7.74 -1.02
C PRO A 253 4.98 8.06 -0.32
N SER A 254 5.68 9.05 -0.87
CA SER A 254 6.83 9.69 -0.24
C SER A 254 6.66 11.20 -0.15
N HIS A 255 7.24 11.84 0.87
CA HIS A 255 7.10 13.27 1.14
C HIS A 255 8.43 14.02 1.09
N TYR A 256 9.09 14.04 -0.08
CA TYR A 256 10.36 14.75 -0.29
C TYR A 256 10.21 16.19 -0.82
N ASN A 257 9.00 16.65 -1.15
CA ASN A 257 8.78 17.98 -1.73
C ASN A 257 7.55 18.66 -1.13
N GLY A 258 7.77 19.66 -0.27
CA GLY A 258 6.70 20.34 0.45
C GLY A 258 5.72 21.13 -0.41
N SER A 259 6.12 21.50 -1.63
CA SER A 259 5.20 22.10 -2.60
C SER A 259 4.02 21.19 -2.92
N MET A 260 4.18 19.87 -2.78
CA MET A 260 3.11 18.89 -3.02
C MET A 260 2.03 18.90 -1.93
N TRP A 261 2.28 19.54 -0.77
CA TRP A 261 1.30 19.73 0.30
C TRP A 261 1.14 21.21 0.68
N ASN A 262 1.32 22.12 -0.29
CA ASN A 262 1.18 23.57 -0.13
C ASN A 262 2.15 24.23 0.88
N GLU A 263 3.28 23.60 1.18
CA GLU A 263 4.36 24.16 2.02
C GLU A 263 5.69 24.22 1.24
N PRO A 264 5.85 25.12 0.26
CA PRO A 264 7.02 25.15 -0.63
C PRO A 264 8.37 25.42 0.08
N ARG A 265 8.33 25.90 1.33
CA ARG A 265 9.52 26.07 2.17
C ARG A 265 10.03 24.75 2.75
N ALA A 266 9.15 23.75 2.94
CA ALA A 266 9.54 22.44 3.42
C ALA A 266 10.26 21.66 2.31
N LYS A 267 11.54 21.34 2.53
CA LYS A 267 12.39 20.61 1.57
C LYS A 267 12.29 19.10 1.69
N SER A 268 11.54 18.59 2.67
CA SER A 268 11.28 17.17 2.93
C SER A 268 10.21 17.07 4.03
N CYS A 269 9.94 15.86 4.51
CA CYS A 269 9.11 15.56 5.67
C CYS A 269 9.73 16.01 7.01
N VAL A 270 10.93 16.58 7.03
CA VAL A 270 11.56 17.04 8.27
C VAL A 270 10.74 18.11 8.99
N GLY A 271 10.57 17.94 10.30
CA GLY A 271 9.84 18.89 11.15
C GLY A 271 8.32 18.85 10.99
N GLN A 272 7.78 17.99 10.12
CA GLN A 272 6.34 17.81 9.95
C GLN A 272 5.76 17.03 11.13
N ARG A 273 4.75 17.59 11.78
CA ARG A 273 4.15 17.04 13.03
C ARG A 273 2.66 16.75 12.94
N GLU A 274 2.01 17.25 11.89
CA GLU A 274 0.58 17.14 11.66
C GLU A 274 0.31 16.67 10.22
N PRO A 275 -0.78 15.92 9.99
CA PRO A 275 -1.26 15.58 8.67
C PRO A 275 -1.58 16.81 7.83
N VAL A 276 -1.70 16.62 6.52
CA VAL A 276 -2.42 17.54 5.65
C VAL A 276 -3.89 17.54 6.06
N ALA A 277 -4.45 18.73 6.29
CA ALA A 277 -5.84 18.88 6.69
C ALA A 277 -6.83 18.51 5.56
N GLY A 278 -7.99 17.98 5.95
CA GLY A 278 -9.05 17.60 5.01
C GLY A 278 -8.91 16.17 4.48
N SER A 279 -9.58 15.91 3.35
CA SER A 279 -9.68 14.60 2.72
C SER A 279 -8.91 14.47 1.40
N THR A 280 -8.37 15.58 0.89
CA THR A 280 -7.76 15.63 -0.46
C THR A 280 -6.31 16.08 -0.38
N TYR A 281 -5.41 15.31 -0.96
CA TYR A 281 -4.02 15.72 -1.11
C TYR A 281 -3.84 16.67 -2.31
N PRO A 282 -3.26 17.87 -2.13
CA PRO A 282 -3.22 18.89 -3.18
C PRO A 282 -2.23 18.57 -4.30
N GLY A 283 -1.18 17.77 -4.05
CA GLY A 283 -0.18 17.39 -5.04
C GLY A 283 -0.63 16.32 -6.04
N GLY A 284 -1.88 15.85 -5.95
CA GLY A 284 -2.42 14.81 -6.82
C GLY A 284 -1.94 13.40 -6.47
N LEU A 285 -2.51 12.42 -7.17
CA LEU A 285 -2.23 10.99 -6.96
C LEU A 285 -1.04 10.53 -7.83
N PRO A 286 -0.23 9.57 -7.36
CA PRO A 286 0.86 9.01 -8.16
C PRO A 286 0.31 8.26 -9.39
N PRO A 287 0.90 8.41 -10.59
CA PRO A 287 0.44 7.72 -11.81
C PRO A 287 0.36 6.20 -11.67
N ALA A 288 1.22 5.61 -10.83
CA ALA A 288 1.22 4.18 -10.52
C ALA A 288 -0.12 3.68 -9.95
N LEU A 289 -0.84 4.52 -9.21
CA LEU A 289 -2.15 4.12 -8.68
C LEU A 289 -3.15 3.89 -9.83
N GLY A 290 -3.10 4.73 -10.86
CA GLY A 290 -3.92 4.56 -12.06
C GLY A 290 -3.59 3.27 -12.80
N VAL A 291 -2.30 2.93 -12.94
CA VAL A 291 -1.86 1.66 -13.53
C VAL A 291 -2.32 0.47 -12.70
N LEU A 292 -2.16 0.53 -11.37
CA LEU A 292 -2.59 -0.53 -10.47
C LEU A 292 -4.10 -0.79 -10.62
N LYS A 293 -4.93 0.25 -10.48
CA LYS A 293 -6.39 0.14 -10.65
C LYS A 293 -6.78 -0.40 -12.03
N LYS A 294 -6.08 0.02 -13.08
CA LYS A 294 -6.28 -0.46 -14.47
C LYS A 294 -5.93 -1.95 -14.63
N VAL A 295 -4.88 -2.44 -13.98
CA VAL A 295 -4.52 -3.87 -14.04
C VAL A 295 -5.53 -4.69 -13.26
N LEU A 296 -5.87 -4.28 -12.02
CA LEU A 296 -6.83 -5.00 -11.18
C LEU A 296 -8.21 -5.12 -11.85
N SER A 297 -8.69 -4.06 -12.51
CA SER A 297 -9.99 -4.07 -13.21
C SER A 297 -10.07 -5.02 -14.41
N ARG A 298 -8.93 -5.54 -14.89
CA ARG A 298 -8.83 -6.47 -16.01
C ARG A 298 -8.60 -7.92 -15.57
N MET A 299 -8.43 -8.16 -14.27
CA MET A 299 -8.21 -9.49 -13.74
C MET A 299 -9.49 -10.32 -13.77
N LYS A 300 -9.34 -11.63 -13.96
CA LYS A 300 -10.48 -12.56 -13.87
C LYS A 300 -10.82 -12.89 -12.43
N LYS A 301 -9.80 -13.02 -11.58
CA LYS A 301 -9.95 -13.29 -10.15
C LYS A 301 -9.91 -11.97 -9.39
N HIS A 302 -10.85 -11.82 -8.47
CA HIS A 302 -10.94 -10.64 -7.64
C HIS A 302 -9.70 -10.49 -6.75
N VAL A 303 -9.16 -9.28 -6.72
CA VAL A 303 -8.13 -8.84 -5.77
C VAL A 303 -8.65 -7.59 -5.10
N GLU A 304 -8.67 -7.59 -3.78
CA GLU A 304 -9.09 -6.43 -3.00
C GLU A 304 -7.95 -5.40 -2.98
N LEU A 305 -8.21 -4.19 -3.45
CA LEU A 305 -7.27 -3.09 -3.35
C LEU A 305 -7.38 -2.48 -1.94
N LEU A 306 -6.31 -2.56 -1.15
CA LEU A 306 -6.20 -1.71 0.04
C LEU A 306 -5.83 -0.31 -0.46
N ASP A 307 -6.82 0.54 -0.78
CA ASP A 307 -6.59 1.86 -1.41
C ASP A 307 -6.07 2.91 -0.40
N ILE A 308 -4.95 2.59 0.21
CA ILE A 308 -4.28 3.37 1.25
C ILE A 308 -3.57 4.64 0.72
N THR A 309 -3.61 4.89 -0.59
CA THR A 309 -2.74 5.90 -1.22
C THR A 309 -3.08 7.31 -0.72
N ASN A 310 -4.34 7.71 -0.81
CA ASN A 310 -4.77 9.06 -0.44
C ASN A 310 -4.66 9.29 1.07
N LEU A 311 -5.17 8.36 1.89
CA LEU A 311 -5.03 8.47 3.35
C LEU A 311 -3.56 8.56 3.77
N SER A 312 -2.64 7.88 3.09
CA SER A 312 -1.21 7.96 3.41
C SER A 312 -0.55 9.24 2.89
N LEU A 313 -1.03 9.81 1.77
CA LEU A 313 -0.56 11.10 1.25
C LEU A 313 -0.86 12.24 2.23
N LEU A 314 -1.94 12.12 3.00
CA LEU A 314 -2.24 13.10 4.03
C LEU A 314 -1.27 13.03 5.22
N ARG A 315 -0.47 11.96 5.36
CA ARG A 315 0.38 11.72 6.55
C ARG A 315 1.83 12.17 6.39
N LYS A 316 2.06 13.40 5.93
CA LYS A 316 3.42 14.00 5.83
C LYS A 316 4.23 13.94 7.14
N ASP A 317 3.56 13.83 8.29
CA ASP A 317 4.10 13.72 9.65
C ASP A 317 4.57 12.31 10.05
N GLY A 318 4.09 11.26 9.37
CA GLY A 318 4.24 9.87 9.81
C GLY A 318 5.58 9.21 9.48
N HIS A 319 6.48 9.89 8.75
CA HIS A 319 7.74 9.34 8.30
C HIS A 319 8.84 9.35 9.37
N PRO A 320 9.85 8.45 9.30
CA PRO A 320 11.02 8.50 10.16
C PRO A 320 11.80 9.81 10.05
N SER A 321 11.82 10.45 8.88
CA SER A 321 12.63 11.63 8.61
C SER A 321 14.10 11.34 8.96
N VAL A 322 14.71 12.11 9.86
CA VAL A 322 16.08 11.92 10.35
C VAL A 322 16.21 10.83 11.42
N TYR A 323 15.09 10.27 11.88
CA TYR A 323 15.02 9.25 12.93
C TYR A 323 14.89 7.82 12.36
N GLY A 324 15.28 7.62 11.10
CA GLY A 324 15.37 6.31 10.46
C GLY A 324 16.79 5.71 10.51
N LEU A 325 17.13 4.89 9.51
CA LEU A 325 18.45 4.27 9.40
C LEU A 325 19.45 5.19 8.66
N GLY A 326 19.80 6.32 9.28
CA GLY A 326 20.77 7.28 8.74
C GLY A 326 20.24 8.07 7.54
N GLY A 327 20.42 9.39 7.55
CA GLY A 327 19.93 10.27 6.49
C GLY A 327 18.44 10.57 6.56
N MET A 328 17.89 11.15 5.49
CA MET A 328 16.49 11.61 5.41
C MET A 328 15.59 10.54 4.77
N ASP A 329 14.71 9.94 5.57
CA ASP A 329 13.71 8.98 5.09
C ASP A 329 12.31 9.60 5.12
N CYS A 330 11.79 9.93 3.93
CA CYS A 330 10.42 10.37 3.74
C CYS A 330 9.63 9.37 2.90
N SER A 331 9.98 8.09 2.98
CA SER A 331 9.34 7.01 2.21
C SER A 331 8.75 5.92 3.08
N HIS A 332 9.49 5.48 4.11
CA HIS A 332 9.01 4.51 5.09
C HIS A 332 8.23 5.20 6.20
N TRP A 333 7.66 4.44 7.13
CA TRP A 333 6.79 4.95 8.18
C TRP A 333 7.30 4.58 9.57
N CYS A 334 7.17 5.53 10.50
CA CYS A 334 7.36 5.23 11.92
C CYS A 334 6.38 4.15 12.37
N LEU A 335 6.84 3.28 13.28
CA LEU A 335 6.01 2.31 14.00
C LEU A 335 6.06 2.58 15.51
N PRO A 336 4.91 2.67 16.19
CA PRO A 336 3.54 2.70 15.65
C PRO A 336 3.27 3.93 14.76
N GLY A 337 2.26 3.85 13.89
CA GLY A 337 1.96 4.91 12.93
C GLY A 337 1.05 4.48 11.78
N VAL A 338 1.28 5.06 10.60
CA VAL A 338 0.42 4.91 9.40
C VAL A 338 0.14 3.46 9.00
N PRO A 339 1.12 2.53 9.03
CA PRO A 339 0.86 1.13 8.70
C PRO A 339 -0.10 0.42 9.66
N ASP A 340 -0.26 0.92 10.89
CA ASP A 340 -1.23 0.37 11.84
C ASP A 340 -2.67 0.60 11.34
N THR A 341 -2.94 1.74 10.72
CA THR A 341 -4.23 2.03 10.06
C THR A 341 -4.44 1.12 8.84
N TRP A 342 -3.41 0.87 8.03
CA TRP A 342 -3.52 -0.07 6.91
C TRP A 342 -3.91 -1.46 7.41
N ASN A 343 -3.31 -1.88 8.51
CA ASN A 343 -3.56 -3.17 9.15
C ASN A 343 -4.92 -3.24 9.85
N LEU A 344 -5.42 -2.14 10.42
CA LEU A 344 -6.79 -2.06 10.94
C LEU A 344 -7.83 -2.23 9.82
N ILE A 345 -7.61 -1.62 8.67
CA ILE A 345 -8.48 -1.80 7.49
C ILE A 345 -8.37 -3.24 6.98
N LEU A 346 -7.15 -3.76 6.80
CA LEU A 346 -6.91 -5.14 6.38
C LEU A 346 -7.59 -6.14 7.33
N TYR A 347 -7.48 -5.94 8.65
CA TYR A 347 -8.17 -6.76 9.66
C TYR A 347 -9.68 -6.81 9.41
N ASN A 348 -10.33 -5.67 9.19
CA ASN A 348 -11.77 -5.60 8.92
C ASN A 348 -12.18 -6.24 7.57
N LEU A 349 -11.26 -6.37 6.61
CA LEU A 349 -11.51 -7.04 5.32
C LEU A 349 -11.17 -8.54 5.35
N ILE A 350 -10.31 -8.97 6.29
CA ILE A 350 -9.98 -10.37 6.51
C ILE A 350 -11.11 -11.07 7.28
N LEU A 351 -11.64 -10.45 8.35
CA LEU A 351 -12.69 -11.04 9.18
C LEU A 351 -14.04 -11.08 8.46
#